data_AF-A0A933CFQ3-F1
#
_entry.id   AF-A0A933CFQ3-F1
#
_cell.length_a   1.000
_cell.length_b   1.000
_cell.length_c   1.000
_cell.angle_alpha   90.00
_cell.angle_beta   90.00
_cell.angle_gamma   90.00
#
_symmetry.space_group_name_H-M   'P 1'
#
loop_
_entity.id
_entity.type
_entity.pdbx_description
1 polymer ?
#
loop_
_entity_poly.entity_id
_entity_poly.type
_entity_poly.pdbx_seq_one_letter_code
_entity_poly.pdbx_strand_id
1 'polypeptide(L)'
;MKRRHMLQYTVRDIPVEVDRRLRAAARREGKSLNRTVLALLCKEAGVAEASHADLDAFFGSWVADAEVDRALAEQRTIDPELWK
;
A
#
# COMPACT_ATOMS: atom_id res chain seq x y z
N MET A 1 -4.68 30.01 9.06
CA MET A 1 -4.80 28.62 8.58
C MET A 1 -5.59 28.62 7.28
N LYS A 2 -5.02 28.20 6.14
CA LYS A 2 -5.77 28.12 4.87
C LYS A 2 -6.89 27.09 5.01
N ARG A 3 -8.15 27.47 4.73
CA ARG A 3 -9.28 26.52 4.72
C ARG A 3 -9.04 25.49 3.62
N ARG A 4 -9.10 24.21 3.98
CA ARG A 4 -9.05 23.11 3.02
C ARG A 4 -10.39 23.11 2.26
N HIS A 5 -10.36 23.28 0.95
CA HIS A 5 -11.56 23.22 0.13
C HIS A 5 -12.00 21.74 0.05
N MET A 6 -13.04 21.36 0.78
CA MET A 6 -13.58 20.00 0.75
C MET A 6 -14.59 19.88 -0.39
N LEU A 7 -14.18 19.22 -1.47
CA LEU A 7 -15.04 18.87 -2.59
C LEU A 7 -15.71 17.52 -2.30
N GLN A 8 -17.01 17.41 -2.60
CA GLN A 8 -17.79 16.19 -2.46
C GLN A 8 -18.42 15.82 -3.80
N TYR A 9 -18.25 14.56 -4.20
CA TYR A 9 -18.91 13.99 -5.37
C TYR A 9 -19.90 12.90 -4.93
N THR A 10 -21.05 12.86 -5.58
CA THR A 10 -22.01 11.76 -5.47
C THR A 10 -21.99 10.97 -6.77
N VAL A 11 -21.48 9.74 -6.72
CA VAL A 11 -21.49 8.82 -7.86
C VAL A 11 -22.75 7.96 -7.76
N ARG A 12 -23.62 8.07 -8.76
CA ARG A 12 -24.88 7.30 -8.86
C ARG A 12 -24.68 6.06 -9.71
N ASP A 13 -25.58 5.09 -9.55
CA ASP A 13 -25.63 3.86 -10.35
C ASP A 13 -24.35 3.00 -10.32
N ILE A 14 -23.71 2.92 -9.15
CA ILE A 14 -22.56 2.02 -8.95
C ILE A 14 -23.05 0.56 -9.08
N PRO A 15 -22.47 -0.24 -9.99
CA PRO A 15 -22.84 -1.65 -10.12
C PRO A 15 -22.59 -2.41 -8.81
N VAL A 16 -23.48 -3.34 -8.45
CA VAL A 16 -23.41 -4.12 -7.20
C VAL A 16 -22.06 -4.83 -7.05
N GLU A 17 -21.51 -5.36 -8.14
CA GLU A 17 -20.22 -6.04 -8.15
C GLU A 17 -19.06 -5.09 -7.82
N VAL A 18 -19.16 -3.81 -8.22
CA VAL A 18 -18.15 -2.79 -7.89
C VAL A 18 -18.19 -2.46 -6.40
N ASP A 19 -19.37 -2.22 -5.81
CA ASP A 19 -19.51 -1.99 -4.36
C ASP A 19 -18.95 -3.18 -3.55
N ARG A 20 -19.28 -4.40 -3.96
CA ARG A 20 -18.78 -5.62 -3.31
C ARG A 20 -17.25 -5.68 -3.31
N ARG A 21 -16.61 -5.42 -4.45
CA ARG A 21 -15.14 -5.42 -4.57
C ARG A 21 -14.49 -4.32 -3.74
N LEU A 22 -15.06 -3.11 -3.75
CA LEU A 22 -14.56 -1.98 -2.96
C LEU A 22 -14.62 -2.28 -1.45
N ARG A 23 -15.73 -2.86 -0.97
CA ARG A 23 -15.85 -3.27 0.44
C ARG A 23 -14.91 -4.39 0.82
N ALA A 24 -14.71 -5.36 -0.07
CA ALA A 24 -13.74 -6.43 0.16
C ALA A 24 -12.30 -5.87 0.28
N ALA A 25 -11.92 -4.95 -0.62
CA ALA A 25 -10.62 -4.28 -0.55
C ALA A 25 -10.46 -3.46 0.74
N ALA A 26 -11.47 -2.68 1.12
CA ALA A 26 -11.48 -1.90 2.35
C ALA A 26 -11.27 -2.75 3.60
N ARG A 27 -11.94 -3.91 3.69
CA ARG A 27 -11.77 -4.86 4.80
C ARG A 27 -10.37 -5.47 4.81
N ARG A 28 -9.88 -5.93 3.65
CA ARG A 28 -8.55 -6.53 3.52
C ARG A 28 -7.44 -5.57 3.95
N GLU A 29 -7.59 -4.28 3.66
CA GLU A 29 -6.58 -3.26 3.97
C GLU A 29 -6.84 -2.52 5.30
N GLY A 30 -7.89 -2.88 6.05
CA GLY A 30 -8.26 -2.19 7.29
C GLY A 30 -8.62 -0.71 7.11
N LYS A 31 -9.06 -0.31 5.91
CA LYS A 31 -9.38 1.08 5.55
C LYS A 31 -10.89 1.31 5.53
N SER A 32 -11.31 2.56 5.73
CA SER A 32 -12.70 2.94 5.46
C SER A 32 -13.00 2.85 3.96
N LEU A 33 -14.28 2.61 3.61
CA LEU A 33 -14.70 2.58 2.21
C LEU A 33 -14.34 3.89 1.49
N ASN A 34 -14.59 5.04 2.13
CA ASN A 34 -14.24 6.35 1.58
C ASN A 34 -12.73 6.47 1.28
N ARG A 35 -11.86 6.06 2.22
CA ARG A 35 -10.41 6.11 2.01
C ARG A 35 -9.95 5.19 0.87
N THR A 36 -10.60 4.03 0.74
CA THR A 36 -10.34 3.07 -0.34
C THR A 36 -10.73 3.65 -1.70
N VAL A 37 -11.93 4.23 -1.80
CA VAL A 37 -12.42 4.89 -3.04
C VAL A 37 -11.52 6.07 -3.42
N LEU A 38 -11.17 6.92 -2.46
CA LEU A 38 -10.28 8.05 -2.72
C LEU A 38 -8.89 7.59 -3.19
N ALA A 39 -8.32 6.55 -2.57
CA ALA A 39 -7.03 6.01 -2.98
C ALA A 39 -7.06 5.51 -4.43
N LEU A 40 -8.11 4.78 -4.81
CA LEU A 40 -8.30 4.31 -6.19
C LEU A 40 -8.50 5.48 -7.16
N LEU A 41 -9.35 6.45 -6.83
CA LEU A 41 -9.55 7.64 -7.68
C LEU A 41 -8.27 8.45 -7.87
N CYS A 42 -7.51 8.69 -6.81
CA CYS A 42 -6.24 9.40 -6.92
C CYS A 42 -5.20 8.61 -7.73
N LYS A 43 -5.16 7.28 -7.60
CA LYS A 43 -4.30 6.40 -8.40
C LYS A 43 -4.65 6.51 -9.89
N GLU A 44 -5.92 6.30 -10.24
CA GLU A 44 -6.37 6.34 -11.64
C GLU A 44 -6.28 7.75 -12.26
N ALA A 45 -6.44 8.80 -11.45
CA ALA A 45 -6.25 10.18 -11.90
C ALA A 45 -4.78 10.60 -11.99
N GLY A 46 -3.83 9.73 -11.64
CA GLY A 46 -2.38 10.04 -11.63
C GLY A 46 -1.96 11.08 -10.58
N VAL A 47 -2.78 11.29 -9.54
CA VAL A 47 -2.54 12.27 -8.47
C VAL A 47 -1.84 11.63 -7.27
N ALA A 48 -2.00 10.32 -7.07
CA ALA A 48 -1.27 9.59 -6.04
C ALA A 48 0.07 9.11 -6.57
N GLU A 49 1.17 9.56 -5.97
CA GLU A 49 2.41 8.78 -6.00
C GLU A 49 2.15 7.43 -5.33
N ALA A 50 2.77 6.36 -5.85
CA ALA A 50 2.62 5.02 -5.29
C ALA A 50 3.18 4.97 -3.86
N SER A 51 2.35 5.27 -2.87
CA SER A 51 2.70 5.12 -1.47
C SER A 51 2.49 3.66 -1.07
N HIS A 52 3.59 2.92 -1.07
CA HIS A 52 3.67 1.55 -0.55
C HIS A 52 3.80 1.59 0.98
N ALA A 53 2.64 1.63 1.66
CA ALA A 53 2.53 1.71 3.12
C ALA A 53 2.17 0.36 3.77
N ASP A 54 2.11 -0.70 2.98
CA ASP A 54 1.74 -2.05 3.41
C ASP A 54 2.77 -2.68 4.37
N LEU A 55 4.03 -2.26 4.26
CA LEU A 55 5.09 -2.68 5.18
C LEU A 55 5.31 -1.71 6.35
N ASP A 56 4.53 -0.62 6.44
CA ASP A 56 4.77 0.41 7.45
C ASP A 56 4.70 -0.11 8.88
N ALA A 57 3.85 -1.11 9.11
CA ALA A 57 3.67 -1.75 10.41
C ALA A 57 4.92 -2.51 10.91
N PHE A 58 5.84 -2.85 10.01
CA PHE A 58 7.07 -3.58 10.34
C PHE A 58 8.26 -2.63 10.59
N PHE A 59 8.13 -1.33 10.32
CA PHE A 59 9.22 -0.39 10.62
C PHE A 59 9.50 -0.34 12.12
N GLY A 60 10.76 -0.59 12.49
CA GLY A 60 11.19 -0.60 13.88
C GLY A 60 10.74 -1.84 14.67
N SER A 61 10.04 -2.79 14.06
CA SER A 61 9.65 -4.04 14.72
C SER A 61 10.70 -5.14 14.62
N TRP A 62 11.90 -4.83 14.13
CA TRP A 62 12.97 -5.82 13.96
C TRP A 62 13.42 -6.35 15.31
N VAL A 63 13.49 -7.67 15.42
CA VAL A 63 14.08 -8.38 16.54
C VAL A 63 15.38 -9.00 16.04
N ALA A 64 16.48 -8.76 16.74
CA ALA A 64 17.77 -9.31 16.36
C ALA A 64 17.74 -10.84 16.38
N ASP A 65 18.19 -11.45 15.28
CA ASP A 65 18.19 -12.89 15.06
C ASP A 65 19.48 -13.31 14.35
N ALA A 66 20.29 -14.13 15.03
CA ALA A 66 21.61 -14.54 14.55
C ALA A 66 21.55 -15.49 13.34
N GLU A 67 20.45 -16.23 13.17
CA GLU A 67 20.25 -17.09 11.99
C GLU A 67 19.97 -16.24 10.76
N VAL A 68 19.12 -15.21 10.91
CA VAL A 68 18.84 -14.27 9.82
C VAL A 68 20.08 -13.46 9.46
N ASP A 69 20.85 -13.00 10.44
CA ASP A 69 22.11 -12.27 10.18
C ASP A 69 23.10 -13.12 9.38
N ARG A 70 23.22 -14.42 9.69
CA ARG A 70 24.06 -15.35 8.94
C ARG A 70 23.57 -15.54 7.50
N ALA A 71 22.27 -15.76 7.31
CA ALA A 71 21.68 -15.92 5.99
C ALA A 71 21.85 -14.65 5.14
N LEU A 72 21.69 -13.46 5.73
CA LEU A 72 21.92 -12.18 5.04
C LEU A 72 23.40 -11.98 4.66
N ALA A 73 24.33 -12.43 5.50
CA ALA A 73 25.76 -12.37 5.18
C ALA A 73 26.11 -13.26 3.97
N GLU A 74 25.54 -14.47 3.91
CA GLU A 74 25.68 -15.37 2.76
C GLU A 74 25.11 -14.74 1.49
N GLN A 75 23.88 -14.19 1.53
CA GLN A 75 23.22 -13.57 0.37
C GLN A 75 23.93 -12.31 -0.16
N ARG A 76 24.70 -11.61 0.68
CA ARG A 76 25.47 -10.42 0.28
C ARG A 76 26.78 -10.75 -0.42
N THR A 77 27.18 -12.02 -0.45
CA THR A 77 28.38 -12.46 -1.18
C THR A 77 28.08 -12.43 -2.68
N ILE A 78 28.79 -11.57 -3.41
CA ILE A 78 28.68 -11.51 -4.87
C ILE A 78 29.34 -12.75 -5.46
N ASP A 79 28.59 -13.53 -6.22
CA ASP A 79 29.12 -14.58 -7.09
C ASP A 79 29.60 -13.94 -8.41
N PRO A 80 30.91 -13.93 -8.69
CA PRO A 80 31.46 -13.29 -9.89
C PRO A 80 31.01 -13.95 -11.20
N GLU A 81 30.61 -15.22 -11.18
CA GLU A 81 30.14 -15.93 -12.38
C GLU A 81 28.67 -15.63 -12.68
N LEU A 82 27.86 -15.30 -11.66
CA LEU A 82 26.46 -14.83 -11.85
C LEU A 82 26.35 -13.34 -12.19
N TRP A 83 27.42 -12.55 -11.97
CA TRP A 83 27.45 -11.10 -12.22
C TRP A 83 28.07 -10.72 -13.58
N LYS A 84 28.36 -11.68 -14.46
CA LYS A 84 28.83 -11.39 -15.83
C LYS A 84 27.68 -11.06 -16.78
#